data_AF-A0A2N6EFM0-F1
#
_entry.id   AF-A0A2N6EFM0-F1
#
_cell.length_a   1.000
_cell.length_b   1.000
_cell.length_c   1.000
_cell.angle_alpha   90.00
_cell.angle_beta   90.00
_cell.angle_gamma   90.00
#
_symmetry.space_group_name_H-M   'P 1'
#
loop_
_entity.id
_entity.type
_entity.pdbx_description
1 polymer ?
#
loop_
_entity_poly.entity_id
_entity_poly.type
_entity_poly.pdbx_seq_one_letter_code
_entity_poly.pdbx_strand_id
1 'polypeptide(L)'
;MKSCKWLFWSLLFMLIFLAIDQFLVRVPPLHPAHAAFSRFYQDFRSRLCTLTFGRGNLPHQKTVVTPAKPGGKKIPAAKSVPDKTSGNDQPSIETVIEEKKHLQPSSSSQPERYIYSDSAGVLQFADSLEEVPPQFRDQAQKL
;
A
#
# COMPACT_ATOMS: atom_id res chain seq x y z
N MET A 1 -46.19 35.42 2.16
CA MET A 1 -45.75 34.16 2.82
C MET A 1 -45.59 32.98 1.84
N LYS A 2 -45.03 33.20 0.63
CA LYS A 2 -44.88 32.12 -0.38
C LYS A 2 -43.65 31.25 -0.11
N SER A 3 -42.65 31.80 0.58
CA SER A 3 -41.38 31.13 0.90
C SER A 3 -41.48 30.11 2.04
N CYS A 4 -42.44 30.24 2.97
CA CYS A 4 -42.64 29.26 4.05
C CYS A 4 -42.87 27.85 3.51
N LYS A 5 -43.60 27.72 2.40
CA LYS A 5 -43.85 26.42 1.77
C LYS A 5 -42.53 25.82 1.25
N TRP A 6 -41.73 26.59 0.52
CA TRP A 6 -40.42 26.14 0.01
C TRP A 6 -39.44 25.78 1.12
N LEU A 7 -39.39 26.57 2.20
CA LEU A 7 -38.56 26.28 3.36
C LEU A 7 -39.00 24.99 4.07
N PHE A 8 -40.31 24.78 4.22
CA PHE A 8 -40.85 23.55 4.79
C PHE A 8 -40.48 22.32 3.95
N TRP A 9 -40.65 22.39 2.62
CA TRP A 9 -40.28 21.29 1.72
C TRP A 9 -38.77 21.03 1.70
N SER A 10 -37.94 22.07 1.78
CA SER A 10 -36.48 21.93 1.89
C SER A 10 -36.08 21.28 3.22
N LEU A 11 -36.68 21.69 4.33
CA LEU A 11 -36.42 21.10 5.64
C LEU A 11 -36.84 19.62 5.68
N LEU A 12 -38.03 19.31 5.16
CA LEU A 12 -38.52 17.93 5.05
C LEU A 12 -37.57 17.07 4.21
N PHE A 13 -37.13 17.59 3.06
CA PHE A 13 -36.18 16.90 2.19
C PHE A 13 -34.85 16.64 2.91
N MET A 14 -34.33 17.63 3.63
CA MET A 14 -33.10 17.49 4.41
C MET A 14 -33.25 16.42 5.50
N LEU A 15 -34.40 16.40 6.19
CA LEU A 15 -34.69 15.42 7.23
C LEU A 15 -34.80 14.00 6.66
N ILE A 16 -35.40 13.82 5.49
CA ILE A 16 -35.44 12.54 4.79
C ILE A 16 -34.03 12.09 4.41
N PHE A 17 -33.20 12.99 3.87
CA PHE A 17 -31.82 12.67 3.51
C PHE A 17 -31.01 12.24 4.73
N LEU A 18 -31.19 12.93 5.86
CA LEU A 18 -30.58 12.57 7.13
C LEU A 18 -31.08 11.20 7.63
N ALA A 19 -32.38 10.90 7.49
CA ALA A 19 -32.90 9.60 7.86
C ALA A 19 -32.29 8.46 7.03
N ILE A 20 -32.09 8.67 5.72
CA ILE A 20 -31.43 7.69 4.83
C ILE A 20 -29.95 7.52 5.23
N ASP A 21 -29.23 8.62 5.44
CA ASP A 21 -27.83 8.60 5.91
C ASP A 21 -27.69 7.78 7.20
N GLN A 22 -28.59 8.00 8.16
CA GLN A 22 -28.60 7.28 9.43
C GLN A 22 -29.03 5.81 9.27
N PHE A 23 -29.96 5.52 8.36
CA PHE A 23 -30.40 4.15 8.06
C PHE A 23 -29.23 3.30 7.55
N LEU A 24 -28.44 3.82 6.61
CA LEU A 24 -27.29 3.11 6.03
C LEU A 24 -26.13 2.89 7.01
N VAL A 25 -26.03 3.73 8.04
CA VAL A 25 -25.00 3.56 9.07
C VAL A 25 -25.45 2.63 10.19
N ARG A 26 -26.71 2.73 10.63
CA ARG A 26 -27.16 2.08 11.87
C ARG A 26 -27.94 0.81 11.69
N VAL A 27 -28.57 0.59 10.53
CA VAL A 27 -29.44 -0.59 10.34
C VAL A 27 -28.60 -1.79 9.97
N PRO A 28 -28.63 -2.89 10.77
CA PRO A 28 -27.98 -4.12 10.40
C PRO A 28 -28.61 -4.66 9.12
N PRO A 29 -27.82 -5.01 8.10
CA PRO A 29 -28.36 -5.52 6.85
C PRO A 29 -28.97 -6.90 7.09
N LEU A 30 -30.31 -7.01 7.05
CA LEU A 30 -31.01 -8.29 7.11
C LEU A 30 -30.83 -9.14 5.83
N HIS A 31 -30.45 -8.50 4.71
CA HIS A 31 -30.28 -9.15 3.41
C HIS A 31 -28.89 -8.84 2.83
N PRO A 32 -28.24 -9.79 2.13
CA PRO A 32 -26.87 -9.60 1.59
C PRO A 32 -26.74 -8.39 0.66
N ALA A 33 -27.80 -8.05 -0.10
CA ALA A 33 -27.81 -6.86 -0.95
C ALA A 33 -27.68 -5.54 -0.17
N HIS A 34 -28.33 -5.44 0.99
CA HIS A 34 -28.20 -4.26 1.86
C HIS A 34 -26.81 -4.18 2.52
N ALA A 35 -26.17 -5.33 2.74
CA ALA A 35 -24.85 -5.39 3.36
C ALA A 35 -23.77 -4.79 2.46
N ALA A 36 -23.77 -5.13 1.17
CA ALA A 36 -22.81 -4.59 0.21
C ALA A 36 -22.92 -3.06 0.08
N PHE A 37 -24.15 -2.55 -0.04
CA PHE A 37 -24.39 -1.12 -0.19
C PHE A 37 -24.03 -0.34 1.08
N SER A 38 -24.41 -0.83 2.26
CA SER A 38 -24.10 -0.17 3.53
C SER A 38 -22.59 -0.15 3.79
N ARG A 39 -21.88 -1.23 3.47
CA ARG A 39 -20.42 -1.32 3.60
C ARG A 39 -19.70 -0.34 2.67
N PHE A 40 -20.11 -0.29 1.41
CA PHE A 40 -19.58 0.68 0.44
C PHE A 40 -19.86 2.12 0.89
N TYR A 41 -21.08 2.40 1.33
CA TYR A 41 -21.49 3.73 1.77
C TYR A 41 -20.70 4.20 3.01
N GLN A 42 -20.50 3.32 3.99
CA GLN A 42 -19.73 3.62 5.20
C GLN A 42 -18.25 3.91 4.87
N ASP A 43 -17.66 3.14 3.96
CA ASP A 43 -16.29 3.39 3.49
C ASP A 43 -16.17 4.70 2.71
N PHE A 44 -17.13 4.99 1.81
CA PHE A 44 -17.16 6.26 1.11
C PHE A 44 -17.29 7.45 2.06
N ARG A 45 -18.19 7.37 3.06
CA ARG A 45 -18.39 8.43 4.05
C ARG A 45 -17.16 8.64 4.90
N SER A 46 -16.48 7.58 5.33
CA SER A 46 -15.25 7.70 6.15
C SER A 46 -14.14 8.42 5.36
N ARG A 47 -13.98 8.11 4.07
CA ARG A 47 -13.05 8.79 3.17
C ARG A 47 -13.45 10.25 2.93
N LEU A 48 -14.74 10.53 2.75
CA LEU A 48 -15.23 11.89 2.59
C LEU A 48 -14.95 12.72 3.84
N CYS A 49 -15.20 12.17 5.03
CA CYS A 49 -14.86 12.81 6.31
C CYS A 49 -13.35 13.02 6.45
N THR A 50 -12.54 12.07 6.00
CA THR A 50 -11.07 12.18 6.01
C THR A 50 -10.59 13.28 5.06
N LEU A 51 -11.19 13.41 3.89
CA LEU A 51 -10.82 14.45 2.92
C LEU A 51 -11.28 15.85 3.36
N THR A 52 -12.46 15.94 3.96
CA THR A 52 -13.08 17.22 4.35
C THR A 52 -12.63 17.73 5.73
N PHE A 53 -12.39 16.81 6.68
CA PHE A 53 -12.04 17.14 8.07
C PHE A 53 -10.68 16.57 8.51
N GLY A 54 -10.09 15.64 7.75
CA GLY A 54 -8.90 14.87 8.13
C GLY A 54 -7.55 15.49 7.78
N ARG A 55 -7.43 16.82 7.68
CA ARG A 55 -6.11 17.50 7.58
C ARG A 55 -5.29 17.48 8.90
N GLY A 56 -5.75 16.76 9.93
CA GLY A 56 -5.14 16.76 11.27
C GLY A 56 -4.97 15.39 11.95
N ASN A 57 -5.30 14.26 11.31
CA ASN A 57 -5.14 12.93 11.90
C ASN A 57 -4.53 11.93 10.91
N LEU A 58 -3.46 12.31 10.24
CA LEU A 58 -2.47 11.32 9.82
C LEU A 58 -1.63 11.00 11.06
N PRO A 59 -1.75 9.83 11.71
CA PRO A 59 -0.50 9.19 12.08
C PRO A 59 0.22 9.03 10.73
N HIS A 60 1.32 9.76 10.56
CA HIS A 60 2.31 9.42 9.56
C HIS A 60 2.46 7.90 9.62
N GLN A 61 1.93 7.18 8.62
CA GLN A 61 2.38 5.83 8.36
C GLN A 61 3.81 6.06 7.90
N LYS A 62 4.70 6.04 8.90
CA LYS A 62 6.13 6.12 8.73
C LYS A 62 6.43 5.05 7.70
N THR A 63 6.80 5.52 6.53
CA THR A 63 7.45 4.74 5.49
C THR A 63 8.59 4.01 6.19
N VAL A 64 8.35 2.75 6.58
CA VAL A 64 9.43 1.81 6.88
C VAL A 64 9.75 1.16 5.54
N VAL A 65 10.19 1.98 4.59
CA VAL A 65 11.23 1.52 3.68
C VAL A 65 12.45 1.46 4.58
N THR A 66 12.65 0.33 5.26
CA THR A 66 13.98 -0.03 5.71
C THR A 66 14.65 -0.59 4.48
N PRO A 67 15.53 0.17 3.79
CA PRO A 67 16.46 -0.48 2.89
C PRO A 67 17.26 -1.43 3.79
N ALA A 68 17.08 -2.73 3.60
CA ALA A 68 17.92 -3.75 4.18
C ALA A 68 19.32 -3.58 3.58
N LYS A 69 20.10 -2.64 4.12
CA LYS A 69 21.55 -2.62 3.98
C LYS A 69 22.13 -3.48 5.12
N PRO A 70 22.95 -4.49 4.80
CA PRO A 70 23.45 -5.45 5.77
C PRO A 70 24.47 -4.75 6.69
N GLY A 71 24.11 -4.60 7.97
CA GLY A 71 25.06 -4.35 9.05
C GLY A 71 25.17 -5.65 9.84
N GLY A 72 26.27 -6.40 9.78
CA GLY A 72 27.61 -5.88 10.05
C GLY A 72 27.82 -5.85 11.56
N LYS A 73 27.99 -7.04 12.15
CA LYS A 73 28.28 -7.25 13.57
C LYS A 73 29.65 -6.64 13.87
N LYS A 74 29.73 -5.75 14.86
CA LYS A 74 30.93 -4.98 15.22
C LYS A 74 31.86 -5.74 16.20
N ILE A 75 33.14 -5.84 15.81
CA ILE A 75 34.38 -5.47 16.58
C ILE A 75 34.85 -6.52 17.65
N PRO A 76 36.16 -6.90 17.73
CA PRO A 76 37.22 -5.93 18.04
C PRO A 76 38.61 -6.01 17.38
N ALA A 77 39.22 -4.83 17.47
CA ALA A 77 40.54 -4.39 17.06
C ALA A 77 41.73 -5.23 17.53
N ALA A 78 42.71 -5.41 16.64
CA ALA A 78 44.11 -5.56 17.01
C ALA A 78 45.01 -4.91 15.94
N LYS A 79 45.76 -3.87 16.36
CA LYS A 79 47.17 -3.53 16.03
C LYS A 79 47.63 -3.66 14.56
N SER A 80 47.78 -2.56 13.80
CA SER A 80 48.89 -1.58 13.78
C SER A 80 50.08 -1.95 12.85
N VAL A 81 50.25 -1.13 11.80
CA VAL A 81 51.52 -0.62 11.17
C VAL A 81 52.06 -1.37 9.92
N PRO A 82 52.63 -0.64 8.92
CA PRO A 82 52.44 -0.83 7.48
C PRO A 82 53.71 -1.30 6.73
N ASP A 83 53.59 -1.71 5.46
CA ASP A 83 54.66 -1.48 4.48
C ASP A 83 54.19 -1.53 3.01
N LYS A 84 55.00 -0.85 2.21
CA LYS A 84 55.02 -0.36 0.83
C LYS A 84 54.69 -1.27 -0.37
N THR A 85 54.08 -0.59 -1.35
CA THR A 85 54.49 -0.44 -2.77
C THR A 85 54.19 -1.54 -3.81
N SER A 86 53.44 -1.09 -4.84
CA SER A 86 53.70 -1.20 -6.30
C SER A 86 52.75 -2.02 -7.18
N GLY A 87 52.44 -1.43 -8.34
CA GLY A 87 51.96 -2.07 -9.57
C GLY A 87 50.44 -2.01 -9.72
N ASN A 88 49.85 -0.96 -10.27
CA ASN A 88 49.59 -0.82 -11.72
C ASN A 88 49.72 -2.14 -12.49
N ASP A 89 48.59 -2.67 -12.94
CA ASP A 89 48.36 -3.09 -14.33
C ASP A 89 46.97 -3.75 -14.39
N GLN A 90 46.01 -3.05 -14.98
CA GLN A 90 44.82 -3.69 -15.55
C GLN A 90 45.24 -4.50 -16.77
N PRO A 91 44.79 -5.75 -16.91
CA PRO A 91 44.63 -6.35 -18.21
C PRO A 91 43.16 -6.69 -18.49
N SER A 92 42.67 -6.02 -19.52
CA SER A 92 41.77 -6.48 -20.58
C SER A 92 40.71 -7.55 -20.31
N ILE A 93 39.47 -7.09 -20.46
CA ILE A 93 38.13 -7.68 -20.60
C ILE A 93 37.93 -8.96 -21.47
N GLU A 94 38.95 -9.76 -21.79
CA GLU A 94 38.83 -10.87 -22.77
C GLU A 94 39.16 -12.30 -22.26
N THR A 95 39.37 -12.53 -20.96
CA THR A 95 39.72 -13.89 -20.45
C THR A 95 38.80 -14.47 -19.37
N VAL A 96 37.57 -13.95 -19.19
CA VAL A 96 36.52 -14.58 -18.35
C VAL A 96 35.34 -15.09 -19.18
N ILE A 97 35.52 -15.20 -20.50
CA ILE A 97 34.49 -15.64 -21.46
C ILE A 97 34.70 -17.11 -21.85
N GLU A 98 35.06 -18.04 -20.95
CA GLU A 98 35.00 -19.48 -21.35
C GLU A 98 35.02 -20.55 -20.26
N GLU A 99 34.47 -20.32 -19.05
CA GLU A 99 34.28 -21.45 -18.12
C GLU A 99 33.08 -21.33 -17.16
N LYS A 100 31.86 -21.26 -17.71
CA LYS A 100 30.68 -21.98 -17.16
C LYS A 100 29.47 -21.90 -18.09
N LYS A 101 29.51 -22.70 -19.16
CA LYS A 101 28.34 -23.01 -19.97
C LYS A 101 27.58 -24.20 -19.36
N HIS A 102 26.66 -23.93 -18.43
CA HIS A 102 25.30 -24.51 -18.35
C HIS A 102 24.64 -24.10 -17.02
N LEU A 103 23.86 -23.03 -17.04
CA LEU A 103 22.44 -23.00 -16.63
C LEU A 103 21.91 -21.66 -17.12
N GLN A 104 20.88 -21.79 -17.94
CA GLN A 104 20.22 -20.76 -18.74
C GLN A 104 19.78 -19.57 -17.86
N PRO A 105 19.87 -18.31 -18.33
CA PRO A 105 19.28 -17.18 -17.65
C PRO A 105 17.76 -17.31 -17.75
N SER A 106 17.13 -17.97 -16.78
CA SER A 106 15.67 -17.97 -16.66
C SER A 106 15.25 -16.58 -16.24
N SER A 107 14.86 -15.80 -17.26
CA SER A 107 14.07 -14.58 -17.19
C SER A 107 14.49 -13.59 -16.11
N SER A 108 15.05 -12.46 -16.53
CA SER A 108 14.77 -11.19 -15.86
C SER A 108 13.25 -11.07 -15.65
N SER A 109 12.78 -11.50 -14.49
CA SER A 109 11.39 -11.40 -14.09
C SER A 109 11.09 -9.92 -14.04
N GLN A 110 10.39 -9.41 -15.04
CA GLN A 110 9.58 -8.21 -14.86
C GLN A 110 8.87 -8.39 -13.52
N PRO A 111 9.00 -7.46 -12.54
CA PRO A 111 8.31 -7.60 -11.27
C PRO A 111 6.83 -7.74 -11.62
N GLU A 112 6.27 -8.93 -11.40
CA GLU A 112 4.86 -9.18 -11.58
C GLU A 112 4.19 -8.38 -10.47
N ARG A 113 3.82 -7.14 -10.80
CA ARG A 113 3.32 -6.21 -9.79
C ARG A 113 1.90 -6.60 -9.44
N TYR A 114 1.65 -6.83 -8.16
CA TYR A 114 0.34 -7.14 -7.62
C TYR A 114 -0.30 -5.89 -7.03
N ILE A 115 -1.63 -5.87 -7.07
CA ILE A 115 -2.47 -4.88 -6.40
C ILE A 115 -3.43 -5.59 -5.45
N TYR A 116 -3.61 -5.06 -4.25
CA TYR A 116 -4.57 -5.59 -3.27
C TYR A 116 -5.20 -4.46 -2.47
N SER A 117 -6.36 -4.72 -1.87
CA SER A 117 -7.00 -3.79 -0.93
C SER A 117 -6.75 -4.24 0.50
N ASP A 118 -6.27 -3.34 1.37
CA ASP A 118 -6.09 -3.65 2.78
C ASP A 118 -7.42 -3.59 3.57
N SER A 119 -7.37 -3.83 4.88
CA SER A 119 -8.56 -3.81 5.75
C SER A 119 -9.23 -2.42 5.84
N ALA A 120 -8.51 -1.36 5.49
CA ALA A 120 -9.03 0.00 5.38
C ALA A 120 -9.50 0.34 3.96
N GLY A 121 -9.44 -0.62 3.02
CA GLY A 121 -9.85 -0.44 1.63
C GLY A 121 -8.86 0.41 0.82
N VAL A 122 -7.64 0.62 1.30
CA VAL A 122 -6.61 1.34 0.55
C VAL A 122 -5.97 0.37 -0.44
N LEU A 123 -5.82 0.83 -1.70
CA LEU A 123 -5.10 0.09 -2.73
C LEU A 123 -3.60 0.12 -2.44
N GLN A 124 -3.01 -1.06 -2.31
CA GLN A 124 -1.59 -1.28 -2.10
C GLN A 124 -0.99 -1.99 -3.31
N PHE A 125 0.27 -1.70 -3.59
CA PHE A 125 1.05 -2.32 -4.65
C PHE A 125 2.18 -3.14 -4.04
N ALA A 126 2.44 -4.31 -4.59
CA ALA A 126 3.54 -5.19 -4.21
C ALA A 126 4.28 -5.63 -5.48
N ASP A 127 5.60 -5.73 -5.42
CA ASP A 127 6.39 -6.15 -6.59
C ASP A 127 6.43 -7.69 -6.75
N SER A 128 5.91 -8.43 -5.75
CA SER A 128 5.66 -9.87 -5.82
C SER A 128 4.50 -10.32 -4.91
N LEU A 129 4.00 -11.55 -5.10
CA LEU A 129 2.89 -12.09 -4.30
C LEU A 129 3.28 -12.35 -2.84
N GLU A 130 4.56 -12.62 -2.59
CA GLU A 130 5.09 -12.89 -1.24
C GLU A 130 5.03 -11.65 -0.34
N GLU A 131 5.21 -10.47 -0.93
CA GLU A 131 5.14 -9.17 -0.26
C GLU A 131 3.69 -8.81 0.15
N VAL A 132 2.68 -9.40 -0.50
CA VAL A 132 1.29 -9.27 -0.08
C VAL A 132 1.07 -10.05 1.23
N PRO A 133 0.50 -9.43 2.30
CA PRO A 133 0.21 -10.12 3.54
C PRO A 133 -0.70 -11.34 3.31
N PRO A 134 -0.49 -12.47 4.02
CA PRO A 134 -1.19 -13.73 3.73
C PRO A 134 -2.71 -13.61 3.62
N GLN A 135 -3.31 -12.81 4.50
CA GLN A 135 -4.76 -12.56 4.56
C GLN A 135 -5.33 -11.81 3.34
N PHE A 136 -4.49 -11.16 2.53
CA PHE A 136 -4.91 -10.40 1.35
C PHE A 136 -4.45 -11.04 0.04
N ARG A 137 -3.69 -12.15 0.08
CA ARG A 137 -3.17 -12.82 -1.13
C ARG A 137 -4.28 -13.35 -2.04
N ASP A 138 -5.36 -13.87 -1.45
CA ASP A 138 -6.51 -14.39 -2.21
C ASP A 138 -7.26 -13.29 -2.99
N GLN A 139 -7.09 -12.03 -2.57
CA GLN A 139 -7.69 -10.85 -3.19
C GLN A 139 -6.67 -10.07 -4.03
N ALA A 140 -5.41 -10.51 -4.08
CA ALA A 140 -4.38 -9.84 -4.84
C ALA A 140 -4.57 -10.12 -6.33
N GLN A 141 -4.56 -9.06 -7.12
CA GLN A 141 -4.66 -9.15 -8.57
C GLN A 141 -3.33 -8.77 -9.21
N LYS A 142 -2.91 -9.53 -10.21
CA LYS A 142 -1.73 -9.23 -11.01
C LYS A 142 -2.04 -8.11 -12.03
N LEU A 143 -1.12 -7.16 -12.17
CA LEU A 143 -1.16 -6.11 -13.19
C LEU A 143 -0.66 -6.59 -14.56
#